data_AF-A0A9D2NIQ2-F1
#
_entry.id   AF-A0A9D2NIQ2-F1
#
_cell.length_a   1.000
_cell.length_b   1.000
_cell.length_c   1.000
_cell.angle_alpha   90.00
_cell.angle_beta   90.00
_cell.angle_gamma   90.00
#
_symmetry.space_group_name_H-M   'P 1'
#
loop_
_entity.id
_entity.type
_entity.pdbx_description
1 polymer ?
#
loop_
_entity_poly.entity_id
_entity_poly.type
_entity_poly.pdbx_seq_one_letter_code
_entity_poly.pdbx_strand_id
1 'polypeptide(L)' 'MTFRERYLAGEIPFEKIDDYVEEWNNSDDARTLREYLGLTAEEEDVWIDDSDEALMELLDREKRA' A
#
# COMPACT_ATOMS: atom_id res chain seq x y z
N MET A 1 -9.06 2.26 8.48
CA MET A 1 -8.51 1.13 7.73
C MET A 1 -7.54 1.68 6.71
N THR A 2 -6.39 1.06 6.59
CA THR A 2 -5.33 1.47 5.67
C THR A 2 -5.59 0.92 4.26
N PHE A 3 -4.81 1.38 3.27
CA PHE A 3 -4.83 0.79 1.92
C PHE A 3 -4.61 -0.72 1.98
N ARG A 4 -3.55 -1.15 2.69
CA ARG A 4 -3.17 -2.56 2.83
C ARG A 4 -4.32 -3.41 3.37
N GLU A 5 -4.95 -2.99 4.47
CA GLU A 5 -6.05 -3.74 5.10
C GLU A 5 -7.23 -3.92 4.13
N ARG A 6 -7.62 -2.85 3.42
CA ARG A 6 -8.73 -2.87 2.47
C ARG A 6 -8.41 -3.71 1.22
N TYR A 7 -7.18 -3.64 0.73
CA TYR A 7 -6.74 -4.42 -0.41
C TYR A 7 -6.72 -5.94 -0.11
N LEU A 8 -6.17 -6.32 1.05
CA LEU A 8 -6.13 -7.71 1.52
C LEU A 8 -7.55 -8.26 1.78
N ALA A 9 -8.46 -7.42 2.30
CA ALA A 9 -9.88 -7.79 2.42
C ALA A 9 -10.61 -7.91 1.07
N GLY A 10 -10.00 -7.46 -0.04
CA GLY A 10 -10.61 -7.45 -1.37
C GLY A 10 -11.69 -6.39 -1.55
N GLU A 11 -11.72 -5.36 -0.69
CA GLU A 11 -12.66 -4.25 -0.77
C GLU A 11 -12.30 -3.25 -1.86
N ILE A 12 -11.00 -3.12 -2.16
CA ILE A 12 -10.47 -2.19 -3.15
C ILE A 12 -9.47 -2.88 -4.08
N PRO A 13 -9.34 -2.39 -5.33
CA PRO A 13 -8.31 -2.86 -6.25
C PRO A 13 -6.95 -2.20 -5.92
N PHE A 14 -5.85 -2.75 -6.46
CA PHE A 14 -4.48 -2.29 -6.13
C PHE A 14 -4.24 -0.84 -6.59
N GLU A 15 -4.81 -0.45 -7.72
CA GLU A 15 -4.71 0.88 -8.33
C GLU A 15 -5.23 2.00 -7.42
N LYS A 16 -5.94 1.67 -6.33
CA LYS A 16 -6.28 2.65 -5.29
C LYS A 16 -5.08 3.17 -4.52
N ILE A 17 -3.90 2.53 -4.61
CA ILE A 17 -2.70 3.04 -3.98
C ILE A 17 -2.38 4.47 -4.44
N ASP A 18 -2.58 4.79 -5.72
CA ASP A 18 -2.35 6.13 -6.29
C ASP A 18 -3.24 7.20 -5.63
N ASP A 19 -4.54 6.90 -5.46
CA ASP A 19 -5.48 7.81 -4.79
C ASP A 19 -5.07 8.08 -3.34
N TYR A 20 -4.59 7.05 -2.62
CA TYR A 20 -4.14 7.20 -1.23
C TYR A 20 -2.83 8.00 -1.14
N VAL A 21 -1.92 7.82 -2.10
CA VAL A 21 -0.69 8.60 -2.21
C VAL A 21 -1.03 10.07 -2.48
N GLU A 22 -1.96 10.35 -3.39
CA GLU A 22 -2.43 11.71 -3.66
C GLU A 22 -3.11 12.32 -2.43
N GLU A 23 -3.98 11.57 -1.73
CA GLU A 23 -4.63 12.03 -0.50
C GLU A 23 -3.60 12.38 0.57
N TRP A 24 -2.62 11.49 0.80
CA TRP A 24 -1.55 11.72 1.76
C TRP A 24 -0.71 12.96 1.41
N ASN A 25 -0.30 13.09 0.14
CA ASN A 25 0.48 14.23 -0.35
C ASN A 25 -0.25 15.58 -0.19
N ASN A 26 -1.59 15.58 -0.21
CA ASN A 26 -2.42 16.76 -0.02
C ASN A 26 -2.94 16.92 1.43
N SER A 27 -2.48 16.08 2.35
CA SER A 27 -2.88 16.10 3.76
C SER A 27 -1.80 16.69 4.66
N ASP A 28 -2.20 17.12 5.86
CA ASP A 28 -1.28 17.48 6.95
C ASP A 28 -0.96 16.25 7.84
N ASP A 29 -1.06 15.03 7.30
CA ASP A 29 -0.81 13.82 8.08
C ASP A 29 0.68 13.71 8.45
N ALA A 30 0.96 13.53 9.74
CA ALA A 30 2.32 13.47 10.25
C ALA A 30 2.98 12.09 10.06
N ARG A 31 2.22 11.07 9.68
CA ARG A 31 2.72 9.71 9.43
C ARG A 31 3.52 9.67 8.14
N THR A 32 4.49 8.76 8.09
CA THR A 32 5.15 8.41 6.82
C THR A 32 4.14 7.79 5.84
N LEU A 33 4.42 7.87 4.54
CA LEU A 33 3.54 7.27 3.52
C LEU A 33 3.32 5.77 3.77
N ARG A 34 4.36 5.03 4.14
CA ARG A 34 4.26 3.62 4.54
C ARG A 34 3.26 3.42 5.68
N GLU A 35 3.37 4.20 6.76
CA GLU A 35 2.47 4.10 7.91
C GLU A 35 1.03 4.51 7.57
N TYR A 36 0.85 5.46 6.66
CA TYR A 36 -0.46 5.86 6.16
C TYR A 36 -1.12 4.74 5.33
N LEU A 37 -0.37 4.14 4.42
CA LEU A 37 -0.80 3.00 3.58
C LEU A 37 -0.92 1.69 4.38
N GLY A 38 -0.33 1.64 5.58
CA GLY A 38 -0.31 0.47 6.45
C GLY A 38 0.70 -0.60 6.03
N LEU A 39 1.67 -0.24 5.19
CA LEU A 39 2.69 -1.15 4.68
C LEU A 39 3.74 -1.50 5.75
N THR A 40 4.31 -2.70 5.65
CA THR A 40 5.50 -3.10 6.40
C THR A 40 6.76 -2.48 5.77
N ALA A 41 7.89 -2.52 6.49
CA ALA A 41 9.16 -2.03 5.94
C ALA A 41 9.58 -2.82 4.69
N GLU A 42 9.40 -4.14 4.71
CA GLU A 42 9.72 -5.01 3.57
C GLU A 42 8.84 -4.69 2.34
N GLU A 43 7.54 -4.42 2.55
CA GLU A 43 6.65 -4.00 1.48
C GLU A 43 7.03 -2.64 0.89
N GLU A 44 7.44 -1.68 1.72
CA GLU A 44 7.95 -0.39 1.26
C GLU A 44 9.26 -0.55 0.47
N ASP A 45 10.20 -1.36 0.96
CA ASP A 45 11.46 -1.63 0.28
C ASP A 45 11.23 -2.24 -1.11
N VAL A 46 10.36 -3.26 -1.22
CA VAL A 46 9.99 -3.85 -2.52
C VAL A 46 9.33 -2.84 -3.44
N TRP A 47 8.48 -1.96 -2.91
CA TRP A 47 7.81 -0.95 -3.72
C TRP A 47 8.78 0.08 -4.29
N ILE A 48 9.71 0.56 -3.46
CA ILE A 48 10.71 1.57 -3.83
C ILE A 48 11.80 0.98 -4.75
N ASP A 49 12.29 -0.21 -4.43
CA ASP A 49 13.44 -0.82 -5.12
C ASP A 49 13.05 -1.57 -6.40
N ASP A 50 11.89 -2.24 -6.42
CA ASP A 50 11.47 -3.08 -7.54
C ASP A 50 10.39 -2.42 -8.39
N SER A 51 9.14 -2.34 -7.91
CA SER A 51 8.01 -1.68 -8.59
C SER A 51 6.67 -1.87 -7.85
N ASP A 52 5.66 -1.12 -8.30
CA ASP A 52 4.24 -1.34 -8.01
C ASP A 52 3.79 -2.79 -8.26
N GLU A 53 4.23 -3.41 -9.37
CA GLU A 53 3.89 -4.79 -9.71
C GLU A 53 4.47 -5.77 -8.69
N ALA A 54 5.70 -5.55 -8.23
CA ALA A 54 6.36 -6.39 -7.22
C ALA A 54 5.65 -6.29 -5.86
N LEU A 55 5.26 -5.09 -5.44
CA LEU A 55 4.46 -4.89 -4.23
C LEU A 55 3.10 -5.60 -4.36
N MET A 56 2.42 -5.43 -5.49
CA MET A 56 1.13 -6.07 -5.74
C MET A 56 1.25 -7.60 -5.66
N GLU A 57 2.26 -8.20 -6.29
CA GLU A 57 2.50 -9.64 -6.21
C GLU A 57 2.73 -10.12 -4.77
N LEU A 58 3.47 -9.36 -3.96
CA LEU A 58 3.74 -9.70 -2.57
C LEU A 58 2.45 -9.71 -1.75
N LEU A 59 1.64 -8.67 -1.87
CA LEU A 59 0.36 -8.58 -1.16
C LEU A 59 -0.66 -9.62 -1.65
N ASP A 60 -0.67 -9.93 -2.95
CA ASP A 60 -1.54 -10.98 -3.52
C ASP A 60 -1.18 -12.38 -2.99
N ARG A 61 0.11 -12.63 -2.70
CA ARG A 61 0.54 -13.88 -2.06
C ARG A 61 0.01 -13.99 -0.64
N GLU A 62 0.05 -12.90 0.13
CA GLU A 62 -0.49 -12.85 1.50
C GLU A 62 -2.02 -13.02 1.51
N LYS A 63 -2.72 -12.36 0.59
CA LYS A 63 -4.18 -12.47 0.46
C LYS A 63 -4.69 -13.90 0.23
N ARG A 64 -3.83 -14.77 -0.30
CA ARG A 64 -4.14 -16.18 -0.60
C ARG A 64 -3.67 -17.15 0.49
N ALA A 65 -2.97 -16.68 1.52
CA ALA A 65 -2.51 -17.47 2.65
C ALA A 65 -3.63 -17.69 3.68
#